data_AF-A0A651G6F3-F1
#
_entry.id   AF-A0A651G6F3-F1
#
_cell.length_a   1.000
_cell.length_b   1.000
_cell.length_c   1.000
_cell.angle_alpha   90.00
_cell.angle_beta   90.00
_cell.angle_gamma   90.00
#
_symmetry.space_group_name_H-M   'P 1'
#
loop_
_entity.id
_entity.type
_entity.pdbx_description
1 polymer ?
#
loop_
_entity_poly.entity_id
_entity_poly.type
_entity_poly.pdbx_seq_one_letter_code
_entity_poly.pdbx_strand_id
1 'polypeptide(L)'
;MKKPFFLFMVALWAALPLFAQQGIQPEDYYKTVFISQTEISPEGAYIAFTKTTIDEENNRRHSEVWMQKLSDGQPDGAPFLFTDPTVQSSSPRWSPDGTLLSIQSRRGDDSNSVRFIRVTAPGGEAFTIEGLDRAPVWSPDGSMMAFVREPKTDEERHDRAGWIA
;
A
#
# COMPACT_ATOMS: atom_id res chain seq x y z
N MET A 1 65.78 24.26 50.66
CA MET A 1 65.61 22.91 50.08
C MET A 1 64.65 23.01 48.90
N LYS A 2 65.14 22.82 47.67
CA LYS A 2 64.34 22.85 46.44
C LYS A 2 63.76 21.45 46.19
N LYS A 3 62.46 21.33 45.88
CA LYS A 3 61.87 20.10 45.32
C LYS A 3 61.44 20.40 43.88
N PRO A 4 61.77 19.57 42.87
CA PRO A 4 61.33 19.80 41.51
C PRO A 4 59.88 19.29 41.33
N PHE A 5 59.08 20.06 40.61
CA PHE A 5 57.73 19.70 40.20
C PHE A 5 57.85 19.05 38.81
N PHE A 6 57.60 17.74 38.72
CA PHE A 6 57.54 17.03 37.44
C PHE A 6 56.12 17.16 36.89
N LEU A 7 55.97 17.90 35.79
CA LEU A 7 54.71 17.99 35.05
C LEU A 7 54.60 16.76 34.15
N PHE A 8 53.74 15.80 34.48
CA PHE A 8 53.39 14.70 33.57
C PHE A 8 52.30 15.19 32.62
N MET A 9 52.67 15.52 31.38
CA MET A 9 51.71 15.82 30.32
C MET A 9 51.22 14.49 29.72
N VAL A 10 50.08 13.99 30.20
CA VAL A 10 49.38 12.88 29.54
C VAL A 10 48.67 13.46 28.31
N ALA A 11 49.24 13.24 27.13
CA ALA A 11 48.54 13.50 25.88
C ALA A 11 47.46 12.44 25.68
N LEU A 12 46.21 12.79 25.96
CA LEU A 12 45.05 11.96 25.70
C LEU A 12 44.75 11.99 24.19
N TRP A 13 45.20 10.98 23.44
CA TRP A 13 44.74 10.75 22.07
C TRP A 13 43.29 10.26 22.12
N ALA A 14 42.34 11.18 21.98
CA ALA A 14 40.96 10.82 21.72
C ALA A 14 40.87 10.33 20.26
N ALA A 15 40.94 9.02 20.06
CA ALA A 15 40.49 8.42 18.81
C ALA A 15 38.98 8.62 18.74
N LEU A 16 38.52 9.57 17.93
CA LEU A 16 37.11 9.67 17.60
C LEU A 16 36.73 8.37 16.90
N PRO A 17 35.73 7.61 17.38
CA PRO A 17 35.23 6.49 16.62
C PRO A 17 34.69 7.07 15.32
N LEU A 18 35.33 6.71 14.20
CA LEU A 18 34.70 6.85 12.90
C LEU A 18 33.46 5.96 12.98
N PHE A 19 32.29 6.57 13.14
CA PHE A 19 31.05 5.89 12.84
C PHE A 19 31.12 5.54 11.35
N ALA A 20 31.60 4.34 11.06
CA ALA A 20 31.41 3.74 9.76
C ALA A 20 29.90 3.65 9.58
N GLN A 21 29.36 4.45 8.66
CA GLN A 21 27.97 4.35 8.27
C GLN A 21 27.76 2.92 7.80
N GLN A 22 27.05 2.10 8.60
CA GLN A 22 26.80 0.71 8.22
C GLN A 22 26.07 0.73 6.88
N GLY A 23 26.66 0.08 5.88
CA GLY A 23 26.01 -0.09 4.57
C GLY A 23 24.75 -0.93 4.70
N ILE A 24 23.92 -0.93 3.66
CA ILE A 24 22.72 -1.77 3.58
C ILE A 24 23.11 -3.23 3.83
N GLN A 25 22.49 -3.83 4.84
CA GLN A 25 22.62 -5.26 5.13
C GLN A 25 21.48 -6.04 4.46
N PRO A 26 21.64 -7.34 4.17
CA PRO A 26 20.55 -8.17 3.65
C PRO A 26 19.27 -8.09 4.48
N GLU A 27 19.39 -7.94 5.80
CA GLU A 27 18.26 -7.85 6.74
C GLU A 27 17.46 -6.56 6.59
N ASP A 28 18.05 -5.50 6.02
CA ASP A 28 17.35 -4.25 5.74
C ASP A 28 16.28 -4.41 4.65
N TYR A 29 16.37 -5.46 3.83
CA TYR A 29 15.31 -5.83 2.90
C TYR A 29 13.97 -6.01 3.63
N TYR A 30 13.95 -6.73 4.76
CA TYR A 30 12.72 -7.01 5.51
C TYR A 30 12.13 -5.78 6.21
N LYS A 31 12.93 -4.73 6.42
CA LYS A 31 12.46 -3.43 6.95
C LYS A 31 11.87 -2.52 5.88
N THR A 32 11.91 -2.94 4.61
CA THR A 32 11.46 -2.11 3.50
C THR A 32 9.94 -2.01 3.48
N VAL A 33 9.45 -0.79 3.35
CA VAL A 33 8.03 -0.49 3.10
C VAL A 33 7.90 0.04 1.67
N PHE A 34 7.08 -0.63 0.86
CA PHE A 34 6.78 -0.19 -0.50
C PHE A 34 5.44 0.55 -0.50
N ILE A 35 5.44 1.75 -1.08
CA ILE A 35 4.22 2.51 -1.35
C ILE A 35 3.97 2.48 -2.85
N SER A 36 2.76 2.11 -3.26
CA SER A 36 2.40 1.99 -4.68
C SER A 36 0.91 2.26 -4.90
N GLN A 37 0.52 2.37 -6.17
CA GLN A 37 -0.88 2.46 -6.62
C GLN A 37 -1.67 3.55 -5.87
N THR A 38 -1.19 4.79 -6.02
CA THR A 38 -1.76 5.97 -5.37
C THR A 38 -2.92 6.53 -6.20
N GLU A 39 -4.01 6.89 -5.54
CA GLU A 39 -5.21 7.48 -6.14
C GLU A 39 -5.72 8.63 -5.26
N ILE A 40 -6.06 9.77 -5.87
CA ILE A 40 -6.68 10.90 -5.17
C ILE A 40 -8.19 10.77 -5.31
N SER A 41 -8.95 10.97 -4.23
CA SER A 41 -10.41 11.04 -4.27
C SER A 41 -10.85 12.17 -5.22
N PRO A 42 -11.99 12.05 -5.94
CA PRO A 42 -12.43 13.05 -6.90
C PRO A 42 -12.50 14.48 -6.35
N GLU A 43 -12.95 14.64 -5.11
CA GLU A 43 -13.04 15.92 -4.40
C GLU A 43 -11.70 16.41 -3.80
N GLY A 44 -10.64 15.61 -3.87
CA GLY A 44 -9.32 15.94 -3.33
C GLY A 44 -9.19 15.82 -1.81
N ALA A 45 -10.15 15.24 -1.10
CA ALA A 45 -10.13 15.09 0.36
C ALA A 45 -9.25 13.94 0.85
N TYR A 46 -8.93 12.96 0.01
CA TYR A 46 -8.15 11.78 0.39
C TYR A 46 -7.15 11.36 -0.68
N ILE A 47 -6.06 10.76 -0.24
CA ILE A 47 -5.19 9.91 -1.06
C ILE A 47 -5.34 8.47 -0.55
N ALA A 48 -5.79 7.56 -1.40
CA ALA A 48 -5.72 6.12 -1.17
C ALA A 48 -4.43 5.57 -1.78
N PHE A 49 -3.76 4.66 -1.08
CA PHE A 49 -2.53 4.04 -1.57
C PHE A 49 -2.33 2.63 -1.01
N THR A 50 -1.55 1.83 -1.72
CA THR A 50 -1.17 0.49 -1.27
C THR A 50 0.16 0.56 -0.51
N LYS A 51 0.16 0.08 0.74
CA LYS A 51 1.36 -0.11 1.55
C LYS A 51 1.68 -1.60 1.59
N THR A 52 2.88 -1.98 1.20
CA THR A 52 3.36 -3.37 1.24
C THR A 52 4.55 -3.50 2.17
N THR A 53 4.45 -4.41 3.14
CA THR A 53 5.52 -4.83 4.04
C THR A 53 5.96 -6.25 3.72
N ILE A 54 7.10 -6.67 4.28
CA ILE A 54 7.63 -8.03 4.13
C ILE A 54 7.46 -8.77 5.45
N ASP A 55 6.76 -9.90 5.41
CA ASP A 55 6.56 -10.84 6.50
C ASP A 55 7.60 -11.95 6.34
N GLU A 56 8.72 -11.79 7.08
CA GLU A 56 9.87 -12.70 7.04
C GLU A 56 9.50 -14.11 7.52
N GLU A 57 8.76 -14.20 8.62
CA GLU A 57 8.37 -15.47 9.25
C GLU A 57 7.57 -16.36 8.29
N ASN A 58 6.69 -15.75 7.50
CA ASN A 58 5.84 -16.47 6.55
C ASN A 58 6.35 -16.38 5.10
N ASN A 59 7.55 -15.82 4.88
CA ASN A 59 8.19 -15.62 3.58
C ASN A 59 7.22 -15.06 2.52
N ARG A 60 6.52 -13.98 2.87
CA ARG A 60 5.52 -13.37 1.99
C ARG A 60 5.53 -11.85 2.09
N ARG A 61 4.93 -11.20 1.11
CA ARG A 61 4.58 -9.78 1.21
C ARG A 61 3.16 -9.65 1.78
N HIS A 62 2.92 -8.60 2.53
CA HIS A 62 1.59 -8.24 3.02
C HIS A 62 1.24 -6.84 2.52
N SER A 63 0.12 -6.72 1.81
CA SER A 63 -0.33 -5.45 1.25
C SER A 63 -1.63 -5.01 1.89
N GLU A 64 -1.71 -3.72 2.20
CA GLU A 64 -2.82 -3.06 2.85
C GLU A 64 -3.19 -1.80 2.06
N VAL A 65 -4.47 -1.43 2.04
CA VAL A 65 -4.89 -0.12 1.50
C VAL A 65 -5.00 0.87 2.67
N TRP A 66 -4.25 1.95 2.54
CA TRP A 66 -4.20 3.05 3.49
C TRP A 66 -4.79 4.31 2.86
N MET A 67 -5.26 5.22 3.71
CA MET A 67 -5.73 6.54 3.31
C MET A 67 -5.00 7.65 4.08
N GLN A 68 -4.67 8.72 3.38
CA GLN A 68 -4.23 9.98 3.95
C GLN A 68 -5.31 11.02 3.70
N LYS A 69 -5.84 11.63 4.75
CA LYS A 69 -6.73 12.79 4.63
C LYS A 69 -5.94 14.01 4.16
N LEU A 70 -6.55 14.84 3.32
CA LEU A 70 -5.99 16.10 2.85
C LEU A 70 -6.83 17.29 3.33
N SER A 71 -6.16 18.40 3.61
CA SER A 71 -6.74 19.74 3.75
C SER A 71 -5.92 20.70 2.89
N ASP A 72 -6.57 21.40 1.96
CA ASP A 72 -5.91 22.32 1.02
C ASP A 72 -4.73 21.69 0.25
N GLY A 73 -4.90 20.41 -0.14
CA GLY A 73 -3.89 19.64 -0.86
C GLY A 73 -2.69 19.19 -0.01
N GLN A 74 -2.71 19.44 1.30
CA GLN A 74 -1.69 19.01 2.25
C GLN A 74 -2.20 17.89 3.15
N PRO A 75 -1.34 16.96 3.60
CA PRO A 75 -1.71 15.95 4.59
C PRO A 75 -2.31 16.56 5.86
N ASP A 76 -3.53 16.15 6.20
CA ASP A 76 -4.20 16.48 7.47
C ASP A 76 -4.16 15.26 8.38
N GLY A 77 -3.26 15.27 9.37
CA GLY A 77 -3.03 14.15 10.28
C GLY A 77 -2.25 12.99 9.67
N ALA A 78 -2.19 11.88 10.41
CA ALA A 78 -1.48 10.68 9.98
C ALA A 78 -2.32 9.83 9.00
N PRO A 79 -1.67 9.10 8.07
CA PRO A 79 -2.38 8.08 7.29
C PRO A 79 -2.97 7.02 8.21
N PHE A 80 -4.12 6.47 7.83
CA PHE A 80 -4.79 5.40 8.56
C PHE A 80 -5.05 4.20 7.66
N LEU A 81 -5.06 3.02 8.27
CA LEU A 81 -5.43 1.78 7.61
C LEU A 81 -6.93 1.83 7.26
N PHE A 82 -7.26 1.61 5.98
CA PHE A 82 -8.65 1.65 5.50
C PHE A 82 -9.29 0.26 5.39
N THR A 83 -8.48 -0.77 5.19
CA THR A 83 -8.92 -2.17 5.02
C THR A 83 -8.63 -3.04 6.25
N ASP A 84 -9.21 -4.23 6.30
CA ASP A 84 -8.91 -5.23 7.33
C ASP A 84 -7.41 -5.64 7.27
N PRO A 85 -6.63 -5.51 8.37
CA PRO A 85 -5.20 -5.85 8.39
C PRO A 85 -4.93 -7.35 8.26
N THR A 86 -5.93 -8.21 8.45
CA THR A 86 -5.77 -9.66 8.33
C THR A 86 -5.88 -10.16 6.88
N VAL A 87 -6.27 -9.29 5.96
CA VAL A 87 -6.56 -9.63 4.55
C VAL A 87 -5.73 -8.77 3.61
N GLN A 88 -5.05 -9.43 2.66
CA GLN A 88 -4.33 -8.71 1.61
C GLN A 88 -5.28 -7.86 0.76
N SER A 89 -4.94 -6.58 0.65
CA SER A 89 -5.72 -5.57 -0.07
C SER A 89 -4.79 -4.66 -0.87
N SER A 90 -5.14 -4.37 -2.12
CA SER A 90 -4.33 -3.52 -3.02
C SER A 90 -5.17 -2.88 -4.11
N SER A 91 -4.52 -2.16 -5.04
CA SER A 91 -5.14 -1.63 -6.26
C SER A 91 -6.39 -0.76 -6.02
N PRO A 92 -6.33 0.26 -5.16
CA PRO A 92 -7.47 1.15 -4.94
C PRO A 92 -7.88 1.86 -6.24
N ARG A 93 -9.19 2.04 -6.46
CA ARG A 93 -9.77 2.87 -7.53
C ARG A 93 -11.05 3.53 -7.02
N TRP A 94 -11.10 4.86 -7.07
CA TRP A 94 -12.28 5.64 -6.70
C TRP A 94 -13.37 5.56 -7.76
N SER A 95 -14.62 5.53 -7.32
CA SER A 95 -15.74 5.94 -8.19
C SER A 95 -15.67 7.45 -8.47
N PRO A 96 -16.18 7.93 -9.61
CA PRO A 96 -16.09 9.35 -9.98
C PRO A 96 -16.84 10.30 -9.04
N ASP A 97 -17.83 9.78 -8.30
CA ASP A 97 -18.59 10.51 -7.29
C ASP A 97 -17.94 10.49 -5.89
N GLY A 98 -16.81 9.78 -5.73
CA GLY A 98 -16.08 9.66 -4.46
C GLY A 98 -16.73 8.78 -3.41
N THR A 99 -17.89 8.17 -3.68
CA THR A 99 -18.65 7.43 -2.65
C THR A 99 -18.16 6.00 -2.44
N LEU A 100 -17.45 5.43 -3.43
CA LEU A 100 -16.95 4.07 -3.42
C LEU A 100 -15.44 4.02 -3.70
N LEU A 101 -14.78 3.08 -3.05
CA LEU A 101 -13.44 2.64 -3.40
C LEU A 101 -13.47 1.15 -3.75
N SER A 102 -13.13 0.81 -4.99
CA SER A 102 -12.88 -0.59 -5.36
C SER A 102 -11.44 -0.97 -5.03
N ILE A 103 -11.24 -2.20 -4.54
CA ILE A 103 -9.94 -2.76 -4.18
C ILE A 103 -9.83 -4.21 -4.65
N GLN A 104 -8.60 -4.66 -4.89
CA GLN A 104 -8.28 -6.07 -5.02
C GLN A 104 -8.10 -6.67 -3.62
N SER A 105 -8.99 -7.57 -3.20
CA SER A 105 -8.95 -8.21 -1.89
C SER A 105 -9.60 -9.60 -1.93
N ARG A 106 -8.77 -10.65 -1.91
CA ARG A 106 -9.21 -12.05 -1.88
C ARG A 106 -9.27 -12.57 -0.44
N ARG A 107 -10.39 -13.16 -0.05
CA ARG A 107 -10.63 -13.67 1.31
C ARG A 107 -10.82 -15.18 1.28
N GLY A 108 -9.88 -15.95 1.82
CA GLY A 108 -9.94 -17.40 1.82
C GLY A 108 -10.17 -17.96 0.41
N ASP A 109 -11.15 -18.86 0.29
CA ASP A 109 -11.52 -19.54 -0.97
C ASP A 109 -12.50 -18.73 -1.83
N ASP A 110 -12.78 -17.46 -1.48
CA ASP A 110 -13.67 -16.60 -2.27
C ASP A 110 -13.17 -16.46 -3.71
N SER A 111 -14.08 -16.68 -4.66
CA SER A 111 -13.81 -16.49 -6.08
C SER A 111 -13.81 -15.01 -6.48
N ASN A 112 -14.47 -14.15 -5.69
CA ASN A 112 -14.45 -12.71 -5.90
C ASN A 112 -13.14 -12.13 -5.37
N SER A 113 -12.42 -11.52 -6.30
CA SER A 113 -11.13 -10.93 -6.01
C SER A 113 -11.23 -9.40 -5.83
N VAL A 114 -12.37 -8.80 -6.20
CA VAL A 114 -12.62 -7.36 -6.15
C VAL A 114 -13.73 -7.03 -5.16
N ARG A 115 -13.51 -6.02 -4.33
CA ARG A 115 -14.47 -5.52 -3.34
C ARG A 115 -14.67 -4.04 -3.50
N PHE A 116 -15.91 -3.58 -3.32
CA PHE A 116 -16.29 -2.17 -3.32
C PHE A 116 -16.62 -1.76 -1.89
N ILE A 117 -15.94 -0.74 -1.39
CA ILE A 117 -16.08 -0.24 -0.02
C ILE A 117 -16.73 1.15 -0.08
N ARG A 118 -17.77 1.37 0.72
CA ARG A 118 -18.36 2.71 0.90
C ARG A 118 -17.45 3.57 1.75
N VAL A 119 -17.10 4.77 1.28
CA VAL A 119 -16.19 5.68 1.97
C VAL A 119 -16.96 6.67 2.86
N THR A 120 -17.81 6.14 3.74
CA THR A 120 -18.51 6.94 4.76
C THR A 120 -17.75 6.96 6.09
N ALA A 121 -16.84 5.98 6.32
CA ALA A 121 -15.94 5.86 7.47
C ALA A 121 -14.84 4.81 7.16
N PRO A 122 -13.71 4.77 7.91
CA PRO A 122 -12.75 3.69 7.83
C PRO A 122 -13.43 2.33 8.09
N GLY A 123 -13.22 1.34 7.22
CA GLY A 123 -13.84 0.02 7.34
C GLY A 123 -15.33 -0.04 6.94
N GLY A 124 -15.77 0.82 6.02
CA GLY A 124 -17.13 0.80 5.47
C GLY A 124 -17.58 -0.58 4.94
N GLU A 125 -18.89 -0.79 4.84
CA GLU A 125 -19.45 -2.05 4.35
C GLU A 125 -18.94 -2.34 2.93
N ALA A 126 -18.39 -3.54 2.75
CA ALA A 126 -17.85 -3.99 1.48
C ALA A 126 -18.82 -4.94 0.77
N PHE A 127 -19.03 -4.74 -0.52
CA PHE A 127 -19.79 -5.66 -1.38
C PHE A 127 -18.95 -6.12 -2.58
N THR A 128 -19.40 -7.16 -3.27
CA THR A 128 -18.75 -7.72 -4.45
C THR A 128 -19.67 -7.64 -5.66
N ILE A 129 -19.07 -7.64 -6.85
CA ILE A 129 -19.76 -7.86 -8.12
C ILE A 129 -19.15 -9.13 -8.72
N GLU A 130 -20.00 -10.09 -9.07
CA GLU A 130 -19.56 -11.38 -9.59
C GLU A 130 -18.82 -11.26 -10.92
N GLY A 131 -17.71 -12.00 -11.03
CA GLY A 131 -16.97 -12.15 -12.28
C GLY A 131 -15.97 -11.02 -12.60
N LEU A 132 -15.64 -10.17 -11.62
CA LEU A 132 -14.54 -9.23 -11.74
C LEU A 132 -13.24 -9.87 -11.23
N ASP A 133 -12.24 -9.94 -12.11
CA ASP A 133 -10.92 -10.49 -11.74
C ASP A 133 -9.91 -9.42 -11.34
N ARG A 134 -10.19 -8.16 -11.68
CA ARG A 134 -9.36 -7.00 -11.32
C ARG A 134 -10.22 -5.78 -11.03
N ALA A 135 -9.72 -4.88 -10.17
CA ALA A 135 -10.39 -3.62 -9.85
C ALA A 135 -10.72 -2.85 -11.15
N PRO A 136 -11.99 -2.46 -11.36
CA PRO A 136 -12.43 -1.82 -12.59
C PRO A 136 -11.92 -0.38 -12.70
N VAL A 137 -12.02 0.18 -13.90
CA VAL A 137 -11.91 1.63 -14.13
C VAL A 137 -13.27 2.18 -14.51
N TRP A 138 -13.60 3.35 -13.97
CA TRP A 138 -14.90 4.00 -14.17
C TRP A 138 -14.86 4.95 -15.35
N SER A 139 -15.98 5.08 -16.06
CA SER A 139 -16.17 6.21 -16.98
C SER A 139 -16.23 7.52 -16.19
N PRO A 140 -15.81 8.66 -16.76
CA PRO A 140 -15.79 9.94 -16.04
C PRO A 140 -17.16 10.38 -15.47
N ASP A 141 -18.25 9.98 -16.11
CA ASP A 141 -19.63 10.26 -15.68
C ASP A 141 -20.18 9.21 -14.70
N GLY A 142 -19.42 8.16 -14.36
CA GLY A 142 -19.82 7.08 -13.47
C GLY A 142 -20.88 6.13 -14.03
N SER A 143 -21.30 6.29 -15.30
CA SER A 143 -22.35 5.48 -15.90
C SER A 143 -21.90 4.08 -16.32
N MET A 144 -20.59 3.87 -16.49
CA MET A 144 -20.00 2.62 -16.97
C MET A 144 -18.73 2.26 -16.20
N MET A 145 -18.40 0.96 -16.23
CA MET A 145 -17.12 0.41 -15.79
C MET A 145 -16.52 -0.47 -16.88
N ALA A 146 -15.22 -0.33 -17.10
CA ALA A 146 -14.42 -1.33 -17.81
C ALA A 146 -13.76 -2.26 -16.79
N PHE A 147 -13.87 -3.57 -17.02
CA PHE A 147 -13.35 -4.60 -16.13
C PHE A 147 -12.80 -5.78 -16.92
N VAL A 148 -11.89 -6.52 -16.28
CA VAL A 148 -11.33 -7.75 -16.84
C VAL A 148 -12.04 -8.95 -16.23
N ARG A 149 -12.40 -9.90 -17.10
CA ARG A 149 -12.94 -11.21 -16.72
C ARG A 149 -12.25 -12.32 -17.48
N GLU A 150 -11.62 -13.23 -16.75
CA GLU A 150 -11.06 -14.47 -17.24
C GLU A 150 -12.20 -15.46 -17.56
N PRO A 151 -12.11 -16.17 -18.70
CA PRO A 151 -13.01 -17.29 -18.99
C PRO A 151 -12.85 -18.38 -17.93
N LYS A 152 -13.98 -18.91 -17.44
CA LYS A 152 -14.01 -20.03 -16.49
C LYS A 152 -13.91 -21.38 -17.18
N THR A 153 -14.20 -21.45 -18.48
CA THR A 153 -14.11 -22.68 -19.29
C THR A 153 -13.34 -22.46 -20.59
N ASP A 154 -12.85 -23.55 -21.19
CA ASP A 154 -12.20 -23.51 -22.50
C ASP A 154 -13.17 -23.11 -23.63
N GLU A 155 -14.46 -23.44 -23.48
CA GLU A 155 -15.52 -23.01 -24.38
C GLU A 155 -15.73 -21.49 -24.32
N GLU A 156 -15.84 -20.91 -23.13
CA GLU A 156 -15.91 -19.45 -22.94
C GLU A 156 -14.64 -18.74 -23.47
N ARG A 157 -13.49 -19.39 -23.41
CA ARG A 157 -12.23 -18.88 -23.94
C ARG A 157 -12.25 -18.83 -25.46
N HIS A 158 -12.78 -19.87 -26.11
CA HIS A 158 -12.85 -19.96 -27.57
C HIS A 158 -13.84 -18.95 -28.16
N ASP A 159 -15.00 -18.76 -27.53
CA ASP A 159 -16.02 -17.81 -27.97
C ASP A 159 -15.57 -16.35 -27.91
N ARG A 160 -14.56 -16.05 -27.09
CA ARG A 160 -13.96 -14.72 -26.94
C ARG A 160 -12.75 -14.47 -27.83
N ALA A 161 -12.30 -15.47 -28.60
CA ALA A 161 -11.18 -15.31 -29.53
C ALA A 161 -11.55 -14.30 -30.64
N GLY A 162 -11.13 -13.05 -30.48
CA GLY A 162 -11.42 -11.95 -31.41
C GLY A 162 -11.97 -10.68 -30.75
N TRP A 163 -12.28 -10.73 -29.45
CA TRP A 163 -12.70 -9.55 -28.69
C TRP A 163 -11.47 -8.90 -28.07
N ILE A 164 -11.22 -7.63 -28.38
CA ILE A 164 -10.27 -6.80 -27.64
C ILE A 164 -11.04 -6.26 -26.44
N ALA A 165 -10.65 -6.69 -25.23
CA ALA A 165 -11.08 -6.05 -23.98
C ALA A 165 -10.21 -4.81 -23.71
#